data_AF-A0A7K3RWB7-F1
#
_entry.id   AF-A0A7K3RWB7-F1
#
_cell.length_a   1.000
_cell.length_b   1.000
_cell.length_c   1.000
_cell.angle_alpha   90.00
_cell.angle_beta   90.00
_cell.angle_gamma   90.00
#
_symmetry.space_group_name_H-M   'P 1'
#
loop_
_entity.id
_entity.type
_entity.pdbx_description
1 polymer ?
#
loop_
_entity_poly.entity_id
_entity_poly.type
_entity_poly.pdbx_seq_one_letter_code
_entity_poly.pdbx_strand_id
1 'polypeptide(L)' 'MSDNTVASASPTPLTLLGLGAMGAALARTWLAAGHPLTVWNRSPGKTAELAAAGARVAATAA' A
#
# COMPACT_ATOMS: atom_id res chain seq x y z
N MET A 1 13.86 -24.32 11.60
CA MET A 1 14.17 -23.03 10.98
C MET A 1 13.19 -22.90 9.82
N SER A 2 12.14 -22.10 9.95
CA SER A 2 11.06 -22.08 8.94
C SER A 2 11.56 -21.34 7.70
N ASP A 3 11.73 -22.08 6.60
CA ASP A 3 12.12 -21.50 5.32
C ASP A 3 10.99 -20.61 4.77
N ASN A 4 11.25 -19.31 4.71
CA ASN A 4 10.38 -18.32 4.08
C ASN A 4 10.59 -18.33 2.57
N THR A 5 10.23 -19.43 1.93
CA THR A 5 10.34 -19.59 0.47
C THR A 5 9.29 -18.72 -0.20
N VAL A 6 9.71 -17.60 -0.76
CA VAL A 6 8.86 -16.78 -1.63
C VAL A 6 8.77 -17.47 -2.99
N ALA A 7 7.57 -17.92 -3.37
CA ALA A 7 7.30 -18.34 -4.74
C ALA A 7 7.60 -17.18 -5.71
N SER A 8 8.02 -17.46 -6.94
CA SER A 8 8.10 -16.46 -8.00
C SER A 8 6.69 -15.92 -8.25
N ALA A 9 6.36 -14.80 -7.63
CA ALA A 9 4.98 -14.39 -7.41
C ALA A 9 4.62 -13.18 -8.24
N SER A 10 3.45 -13.27 -8.88
CA SER A 10 2.68 -12.13 -9.39
C SER A 10 2.61 -11.02 -8.33
N PRO A 11 2.45 -9.75 -8.72
CA PRO A 11 2.40 -8.65 -7.76
C PRO A 11 1.35 -8.89 -6.67
N THR A 12 1.81 -9.16 -5.44
CA THR A 12 0.94 -9.42 -4.29
C THR A 12 0.12 -8.18 -3.95
N PRO A 13 -1.21 -8.30 -3.78
CA PRO A 13 -2.03 -7.19 -3.29
C PRO A 13 -1.68 -6.84 -1.85
N LEU A 14 -1.52 -5.56 -1.56
CA LEU A 14 -1.14 -5.03 -0.24
C LEU A 14 -2.19 -4.04 0.27
N THR A 15 -2.35 -3.99 1.60
CA THR A 15 -3.18 -3.00 2.28
C THR A 15 -2.36 -2.28 3.34
N LEU A 16 -2.35 -0.95 3.29
CA LEU A 16 -1.66 -0.11 4.26
C LEU A 16 -2.65 0.76 5.03
N LEU A 17 -2.66 0.57 6.35
CA LEU A 17 -3.44 1.38 7.29
C LEU A 17 -2.52 2.37 7.98
N GLY A 18 -2.68 3.65 7.65
CA GLY A 18 -1.86 4.73 8.19
C GLY A 18 -0.80 5.23 7.22
N LEU A 19 -0.88 6.52 6.91
CA LEU A 19 -0.02 7.19 5.94
C LEU A 19 0.86 8.25 6.63
N GLY A 20 1.68 7.80 7.57
CA GLY A 20 2.79 8.59 8.11
C GLY A 20 3.96 8.68 7.12
N ALA A 21 5.09 9.29 7.51
CA ALA A 21 6.25 9.43 6.64
C ALA A 21 6.76 8.08 6.09
N MET A 22 6.89 7.09 6.97
CA MET A 22 7.27 5.72 6.59
C MET A 22 6.21 5.04 5.72
N GLY A 23 4.94 5.12 6.12
CA GLY A 23 3.85 4.48 5.37
C GLY A 23 3.72 5.02 3.94
N ALA A 24 3.83 6.34 3.77
CA ALA A 24 3.82 6.97 2.46
C ALA A 24 5.01 6.55 1.60
N ALA A 25 6.21 6.44 2.19
CA ALA A 25 7.39 5.95 1.47
C ALA A 25 7.21 4.50 0.99
N LEU A 26 6.72 3.61 1.87
CA LEU A 26 6.45 2.21 1.51
C LEU A 26 5.37 2.09 0.42
N ALA A 27 4.29 2.86 0.54
CA ALA A 27 3.22 2.88 -0.44
C ALA A 27 3.74 3.22 -1.85
N ARG A 28 4.57 4.27 -1.95
CA ARG A 28 5.19 4.68 -3.22
C ARG A 28 6.10 3.59 -3.78
N THR A 29 6.91 2.94 -2.94
CA THR A 29 7.80 1.85 -3.36
C THR A 29 7.02 0.65 -3.90
N TRP A 30 5.95 0.24 -3.22
CA TRP A 30 5.14 -0.90 -3.66
C TRP A 30 4.34 -0.62 -4.92
N LEU A 31 3.79 0.60 -5.06
CA LEU A 31 3.15 1.03 -6.30
C LEU A 31 4.14 1.03 -7.47
N ALA A 32 5.36 1.54 -7.26
CA ALA A 32 6.41 1.54 -8.28
C ALA A 32 6.85 0.11 -8.67
N ALA A 33 6.81 -0.83 -7.72
CA ALA A 33 7.05 -2.25 -7.98
C ALA A 33 5.83 -2.98 -8.59
N GLY A 34 4.73 -2.27 -8.87
CA GLY A 34 3.55 -2.81 -9.56
C GLY A 34 2.59 -3.59 -8.65
N HIS A 35 2.75 -3.51 -7.33
CA HIS A 35 1.83 -4.16 -6.39
C HIS A 35 0.49 -3.41 -6.34
N PRO A 36 -0.65 -4.11 -6.50
CA PRO A 36 -1.95 -3.54 -6.22
C PRO A 36 -2.01 -3.09 -4.77
N LEU A 37 -2.14 -1.78 -4.53
CA LEU A 37 -2.10 -1.21 -3.19
C LEU A 37 -3.44 -0.60 -2.82
N THR A 38 -3.96 -1.00 -1.66
CA THR A 38 -5.08 -0.33 -0.99
C THR A 38 -4.57 0.47 0.20
N VAL A 39 -5.01 1.72 0.33
CA VAL A 39 -4.59 2.60 1.43
C VAL A 39 -5.80 3.14 2.18
N TRP A 40 -5.64 3.30 3.48
CA TRP A 40 -6.59 4.01 4.33
C TRP A 40 -5.84 4.87 5.34
N ASN A 41 -6.39 6.04 5.66
CA ASN A 41 -5.88 6.89 6.71
C ASN A 41 -7.01 7.67 7.38
N ARG A 42 -6.90 7.90 8.69
CA ARG A 42 -7.87 8.72 9.45
C ARG A 42 -8.07 10.12 8.87
N SER A 43 -7.00 10.70 8.32
CA SER A 43 -7.04 11.98 7.61
C SER A 43 -7.01 11.74 6.09
N PRO A 44 -8.12 11.93 5.35
CA PRO A 44 -8.20 11.60 3.93
C PRO A 44 -7.28 12.47 3.06
N GLY A 45 -6.90 13.68 3.48
CA GLY A 45 -5.97 14.52 2.71
C GLY A 45 -4.63 13.83 2.37
N LYS A 46 -4.18 12.88 3.21
CA LYS A 46 -2.93 12.14 2.99
C LYS A 46 -3.04 10.99 1.97
N THR A 47 -4.25 10.57 1.61
CA THR A 47 -4.45 9.50 0.62
C THR A 47 -4.47 10.03 -0.81
N ALA A 48 -4.68 11.34 -1.02
CA ALA A 48 -4.85 11.95 -2.34
C ALA A 48 -3.63 11.75 -3.25
N GLU A 49 -2.41 11.99 -2.74
CA GLU A 49 -1.18 11.78 -3.51
C GLU A 49 -0.99 10.31 -3.92
N LEU A 50 -1.33 9.37 -3.02
CA LEU A 50 -1.21 7.94 -3.31
C LEU A 50 -2.30 7.46 -4.27
N ALA A 51 -3.49 8.05 -4.22
CA ALA A 51 -4.55 7.80 -5.19
C ALA A 51 -4.12 8.23 -6.60
N ALA A 52 -3.51 9.40 -6.73
CA ALA A 52 -2.94 9.88 -7.98
C ALA A 52 -1.80 8.97 -8.49
N ALA A 53 -1.06 8.35 -7.57
CA ALA A 53 -0.03 7.35 -7.88
C ALA A 53 -0.57 5.93 -8.19
N GLY A 54 -1.91 5.73 -8.18
CA GLY A 54 -2.54 4.47 -8.54
C GLY A 54 -2.99 3.59 -7.36
N ALA A 55 -2.90 4.06 -6.12
CA ALA A 55 -3.45 3.35 -4.97
C ALA A 55 -4.98 3.44 -4.94
N ARG A 56 -5.62 2.35 -4.53
CA ARG A 56 -7.04 2.36 -4.18
C ARG A 56 -7.22 2.93 -2.78
N VAL A 57 -8.01 3.99 -2.65
CA VAL A 57 -8.34 4.55 -1.34
C VAL A 57 -9.57 3.85 -0.77
N ALA A 58 -9.45 3.22 0.39
CA ALA A 58 -10.60 2.71 1.12
C ALA A 58 -11.32 3.86 1.84
N ALA A 59 -12.65 3.82 1.88
CA ALA A 59 -13.47 4.80 2.59
C ALA A 59 -13.43 4.57 4.12
N THR A 60 -13.37 3.30 4.53
CA THR A 60 -13.40 2.86 5.94
C THR A 60 -12.28 1.87 6.21
N ALA A 61 -11.89 1.74 7.48
CA ALA A 61 -11.00 0.68 7.95
C ALA A 61 -11.73 -0.63 8.29
N ALA A 62 -13.04 -0.68 8.05
CA ALA A 62 -13.94 -1.82 8.29
C ALA A 62 -13.83 -2.87 7.18
#